data_AF-A0A8H6XGD4-F1
#
_entry.id   AF-A0A8H6XGD4-F1
#
_cell.length_a   1.000
_cell.length_b   1.000
_cell.length_c   1.000
_cell.angle_alpha   90.00
_cell.angle_beta   90.00
_cell.angle_gamma   90.00
#
_symmetry.space_group_name_H-M   'P 1'
#
loop_
_entity.id
_entity.type
_entity.pdbx_description
1 polymer ?
#
loop_
_entity_poly.entity_id
_entity_poly.type
_entity_poly.pdbx_seq_one_letter_code
_entity_poly.pdbx_strand_id
1 'polypeptide(L)'
;MSASPLFPRELEREIFEICALSQPVFIPKVMLVAQRVKEWIEPLLYRTIVLGFRVPGVPSLPYHIVSSVICRKPKVFFHKAVRHLLVFTALYPTREVDSMLSLCTGVEDIWLFNARKALIPLVRSLPLKRLYVGFESLPSPTLPMFSRLTHLHLRVDQKMNLICAFVEALTALTHLSLTDSFSSDGTAFPMIHRILASSESMQVLIVLGHTPSMWMDAVPPAAPTRYAIYAYALSWIW
;
A
#
# COMPACT_ATOMS: atom_id res chain seq x y z
N MET A 1 -10.34 -8.42 -53.83
CA MET A 1 -9.69 -8.91 -52.60
C MET A 1 -10.25 -8.09 -51.43
N SER A 2 -11.12 -8.67 -50.61
CA SER A 2 -11.62 -7.98 -49.42
C SER A 2 -10.50 -7.89 -48.39
N ALA A 3 -10.16 -6.69 -47.93
CA ALA A 3 -9.21 -6.53 -46.83
C ALA A 3 -9.77 -7.24 -45.59
N SER A 4 -8.97 -8.11 -44.98
CA SER A 4 -9.35 -8.75 -43.71
C SER A 4 -9.70 -7.67 -42.68
N PRO A 5 -10.75 -7.86 -41.88
CA PRO A 5 -11.13 -6.90 -40.86
C PRO A 5 -9.96 -6.70 -39.89
N LEU A 6 -9.50 -5.45 -39.76
CA LEU A 6 -8.47 -5.06 -38.79
C LEU A 6 -9.14 -4.67 -37.48
N PHE A 7 -8.59 -5.17 -36.37
CA PHE A 7 -9.05 -4.79 -35.06
C PHE A 7 -8.64 -3.32 -34.76
N PRO A 8 -9.54 -2.47 -34.26
CA PRO A 8 -9.18 -1.11 -33.85
C PRO A 8 -8.06 -1.12 -32.80
N ARG A 9 -7.11 -0.19 -32.91
CA ARG A 9 -5.90 -0.15 -32.05
C ARG A 9 -6.25 0.09 -30.58
N GLU A 10 -7.26 0.89 -30.33
CA GLU A 10 -7.72 1.25 -28.99
C GLU A 10 -8.29 0.03 -28.28
N LEU A 11 -9.08 -0.77 -28.98
CA LEU A 11 -9.61 -2.03 -28.47
C LEU A 11 -8.48 -3.06 -28.29
N GLU A 12 -7.52 -3.14 -29.21
CA GLU A 12 -6.36 -4.05 -29.09
C GLU A 12 -5.61 -3.76 -27.78
N ARG A 13 -5.34 -2.47 -27.54
CA ARG A 13 -4.69 -2.00 -26.32
C ARG A 13 -5.49 -2.34 -25.08
N GLU A 14 -6.79 -2.05 -25.07
CA GLU A 14 -7.66 -2.32 -23.93
C GLU A 14 -7.68 -3.82 -23.57
N ILE A 15 -7.77 -4.71 -24.57
CA ILE A 15 -7.71 -6.16 -24.34
C ILE A 15 -6.39 -6.56 -23.68
N PHE A 16 -5.26 -6.06 -24.18
CA PHE A 16 -3.96 -6.39 -23.60
C PHE A 16 -3.79 -5.81 -22.19
N GLU A 17 -4.26 -4.59 -21.93
CA GLU A 17 -4.21 -3.98 -20.59
C GLU A 17 -5.09 -4.74 -19.59
N ILE A 18 -6.32 -5.13 -19.98
CA ILE A 18 -7.21 -5.96 -19.15
C ILE A 18 -6.56 -7.31 -18.85
N CYS A 19 -5.99 -7.98 -19.86
CA CYS A 19 -5.30 -9.25 -19.68
C CYS A 19 -4.11 -9.12 -18.73
N ALA A 20 -3.27 -8.09 -18.92
CA ALA A 20 -2.12 -7.79 -18.08
C ALA A 20 -2.50 -7.49 -16.62
N LEU A 21 -3.58 -6.72 -16.40
CA LEU A 21 -4.07 -6.38 -15.06
C LEU A 21 -4.70 -7.59 -14.35
N SER A 22 -5.39 -8.45 -15.11
CA SER A 22 -6.05 -9.65 -14.56
C SER A 22 -5.03 -10.74 -14.20
N GLN A 23 -3.94 -10.85 -14.95
CA GLN A 23 -2.90 -11.86 -14.75
C GLN A 23 -1.49 -11.24 -14.86
N PRO A 24 -1.04 -10.49 -13.83
CA PRO A 24 0.25 -9.77 -13.87
C PRO A 24 1.47 -10.66 -14.15
N VAL A 25 1.40 -11.94 -13.79
CA VAL A 25 2.44 -12.93 -14.07
C VAL A 25 2.71 -13.13 -15.57
N PHE A 26 1.74 -12.83 -16.44
CA PHE A 26 1.88 -12.96 -17.90
C PHE A 26 2.35 -11.69 -18.60
N ILE A 27 2.46 -10.55 -17.90
CA ILE A 27 2.94 -9.28 -18.47
C ILE A 27 4.23 -9.46 -19.30
N PRO A 28 5.29 -10.16 -18.80
CA PRO A 28 6.50 -10.34 -19.59
C PRO A 28 6.27 -11.09 -20.91
N LYS A 29 5.34 -12.06 -20.94
CA LYS A 29 5.00 -12.81 -22.16
C LYS A 29 4.19 -11.96 -23.13
N VAL A 30 3.21 -11.21 -22.62
CA VAL A 30 2.36 -10.30 -23.40
C VAL A 30 3.20 -9.23 -24.11
N MET A 31 4.23 -8.71 -23.44
CA MET A 31 5.16 -7.74 -24.03
C MET A 31 5.95 -8.27 -25.23
N LEU A 32 6.02 -9.60 -25.45
CA LEU A 32 6.72 -10.21 -26.59
C LEU A 32 5.86 -10.30 -27.86
N VAL A 33 4.56 -10.01 -27.77
CA VAL A 33 3.63 -10.16 -28.89
C VAL A 33 3.95 -9.19 -30.04
N ALA A 34 4.18 -7.91 -29.71
CA ALA A 34 4.56 -6.89 -30.67
C ALA A 34 5.19 -5.68 -29.97
N GLN A 35 5.96 -4.88 -30.71
CA GLN A 35 6.59 -3.65 -30.20
C GLN A 35 5.57 -2.67 -29.57
N ARG A 36 4.43 -2.43 -30.25
CA ARG A 36 3.36 -1.54 -29.73
C ARG A 36 2.75 -2.08 -28.42
N VAL A 37 2.57 -3.40 -28.33
CA VAL A 37 2.04 -4.05 -27.13
C VAL A 37 3.02 -3.90 -25.98
N LYS A 38 4.33 -4.05 -26.24
CA LYS A 38 5.37 -3.75 -25.26
C LYS A 38 5.24 -2.33 -24.73
N GLU A 39 5.05 -1.33 -25.59
CA GLU A 39 4.93 0.08 -25.17
C GLU A 39 3.68 0.34 -24.29
N TRP A 40 2.56 -0.31 -24.59
CA TRP A 40 1.34 -0.20 -23.78
C TRP A 40 1.46 -0.90 -22.43
N ILE A 41 2.11 -2.07 -22.40
CA ILE A 41 2.09 -2.98 -21.26
C ILE A 41 3.30 -2.81 -20.34
N GLU A 42 4.43 -2.30 -20.84
CA GLU A 42 5.64 -2.07 -20.03
C GLU A 42 5.35 -1.24 -18.76
N PRO A 43 4.58 -0.12 -18.79
CA PRO A 43 4.25 0.61 -17.56
C PRO A 43 3.51 -0.25 -16.52
N LEU A 44 2.72 -1.23 -16.94
CA LEU A 44 2.00 -2.12 -16.03
C LEU A 44 2.95 -3.10 -15.31
N LEU A 45 4.06 -3.48 -15.94
CA LEU A 45 5.11 -4.28 -15.30
C LEU A 45 5.70 -3.58 -14.07
N TYR A 46 5.82 -2.24 -14.12
CA TYR A 46 6.40 -1.42 -13.07
C TYR A 46 5.34 -0.80 -12.14
N ARG A 47 4.06 -1.14 -12.33
CA ARG A 47 2.97 -0.56 -11.53
C ARG A 47 3.14 -0.80 -10.04
N THR A 48 3.65 -1.98 -9.69
CA THR A 48 3.96 -2.38 -8.32
C THR A 48 5.44 -2.75 -8.23
N ILE A 49 6.16 -2.06 -7.35
CA ILE A 49 7.56 -2.39 -7.04
C ILE A 49 7.62 -2.99 -5.64
N VAL A 50 8.21 -4.18 -5.52
CA VAL A 50 8.45 -4.85 -4.23
C VAL A 50 9.95 -4.94 -4.00
N LEU A 51 10.42 -4.43 -2.87
CA LEU A 51 11.81 -4.44 -2.45
C LEU A 51 11.95 -5.20 -1.13
N GLY A 52 12.77 -6.26 -1.14
CA GLY A 52 13.24 -6.96 0.06
C GLY A 52 12.58 -8.30 0.32
N PHE A 53 11.51 -8.65 -0.39
CA PHE A 53 10.89 -9.97 -0.26
C PHE A 53 10.16 -10.35 -1.54
N ARG A 54 9.77 -11.61 -1.64
CA ARG A 54 8.97 -12.14 -2.74
C ARG A 54 7.52 -12.18 -2.28
N VAL A 55 6.62 -11.59 -3.07
CA VAL A 55 5.18 -11.78 -2.88
C VAL A 55 4.71 -12.78 -3.93
N PRO A 56 4.09 -13.89 -3.55
CA PRO A 56 3.54 -14.85 -4.51
C PRO A 56 2.64 -14.17 -5.54
N GLY A 57 2.85 -14.47 -6.82
CA GLY A 57 2.08 -13.89 -7.93
C GLY A 57 2.48 -12.47 -8.33
N VAL A 58 3.36 -11.80 -7.59
CA VAL A 58 3.92 -10.49 -7.98
C VAL A 58 5.34 -10.70 -8.53
N PRO A 59 5.64 -10.25 -9.76
CA PRO A 59 7.00 -10.28 -10.27
C PRO A 59 7.94 -9.50 -9.35
N SER A 60 8.84 -10.20 -8.66
CA SER A 60 9.88 -9.57 -7.83
C SER A 60 11.20 -9.58 -8.60
N LEU A 61 11.84 -8.42 -8.73
CA LEU A 61 13.20 -8.31 -9.27
C LEU A 61 14.19 -8.12 -8.13
N PRO A 62 15.38 -8.78 -8.17
CA PRO A 62 16.46 -8.45 -7.26
C PRO A 62 16.80 -6.97 -7.34
N TYR A 63 17.12 -6.34 -6.21
CA TYR A 63 17.38 -4.90 -6.15
C TYR A 63 18.44 -4.42 -7.16
N HIS A 64 19.52 -5.17 -7.36
CA HIS A 64 20.54 -4.79 -8.34
C HIS A 64 19.99 -4.70 -9.78
N ILE A 65 18.99 -5.53 -10.13
CA ILE A 65 18.28 -5.43 -11.40
C ILE A 65 17.41 -4.18 -11.42
N VAL A 66 16.64 -3.92 -10.35
CA VAL A 66 15.81 -2.71 -10.25
C VAL A 66 16.67 -1.44 -10.38
N SER A 67 17.81 -1.39 -9.69
CA SER A 67 18.81 -0.32 -9.78
C SER A 67 19.32 -0.14 -11.21
N SER A 68 19.66 -1.23 -11.91
CA SER A 68 20.11 -1.15 -13.31
C SER A 68 19.04 -0.62 -14.26
N VAL A 69 17.76 -0.95 -14.02
CA VAL A 69 16.62 -0.46 -14.81
C VAL A 69 16.37 1.01 -14.53
N ILE A 70 16.47 1.40 -13.26
CA ILE A 70 16.36 2.79 -12.80
C ILE A 70 17.34 3.70 -13.52
N CYS A 71 18.59 3.27 -13.67
CA CYS A 71 19.60 4.06 -14.37
C CYS A 71 19.33 4.21 -15.87
N ARG A 72 18.45 3.39 -16.46
CA ARG A 72 18.18 3.37 -17.91
C ARG A 72 16.85 4.01 -18.31
N LYS A 73 15.94 4.24 -17.37
CA LYS A 73 14.61 4.82 -17.63
C LYS A 73 14.54 6.24 -17.08
N PRO A 74 13.88 7.18 -17.79
CA PRO A 74 13.77 8.55 -17.33
C PRO A 74 12.88 8.63 -16.08
N LYS A 75 13.14 9.59 -15.19
CA LYS A 75 12.32 9.81 -13.97
C LYS A 75 10.82 9.97 -14.26
N VAL A 76 10.47 10.61 -15.38
CA VAL A 76 9.07 10.79 -15.83
C VAL A 76 8.37 9.44 -16.07
N PHE A 77 9.11 8.40 -16.49
CA PHE A 77 8.57 7.06 -16.63
C PHE A 77 8.10 6.50 -15.29
N PHE A 78 8.96 6.52 -14.27
CA PHE A 78 8.62 6.00 -12.93
C PHE A 78 7.50 6.80 -12.27
N HIS A 79 7.48 8.12 -12.44
CA HIS A 79 6.37 8.97 -11.98
C HIS A 79 5.02 8.53 -12.54
N LYS A 80 4.96 8.11 -13.82
CA LYS A 80 3.70 7.69 -14.46
C LYS A 80 3.34 6.23 -14.18
N ALA A 81 4.34 5.36 -14.20
CA ALA A 81 4.18 3.91 -14.16
C ALA A 81 3.95 3.40 -12.73
N VAL A 82 4.76 3.84 -11.75
CA VAL A 82 4.76 3.26 -10.40
C VAL A 82 3.63 3.85 -9.56
N ARG A 83 2.74 2.99 -9.06
CA ARG A 83 1.61 3.37 -8.21
C ARG A 83 1.67 2.78 -6.82
N HIS A 84 2.24 1.58 -6.70
CA HIS A 84 2.37 0.84 -5.45
C HIS A 84 3.85 0.55 -5.18
N LEU A 85 4.30 0.83 -3.96
CA LEU A 85 5.67 0.59 -3.54
C LEU A 85 5.69 -0.13 -2.19
N LEU A 86 6.24 -1.33 -2.17
CA LEU A 86 6.42 -2.14 -0.97
C LEU A 86 7.91 -2.23 -0.67
N VAL A 87 8.33 -1.75 0.49
CA VAL A 87 9.74 -1.66 0.86
C VAL A 87 9.98 -2.27 2.23
N PHE A 88 10.85 -3.26 2.29
CA PHE A 88 11.40 -3.78 3.53
C PHE A 88 12.73 -3.08 3.86
N THR A 89 12.66 -2.00 4.64
CA THR A 89 13.75 -1.03 4.78
C THR A 89 14.92 -1.53 5.65
N ALA A 90 14.75 -2.65 6.34
CA ALA A 90 15.83 -3.29 7.08
C ALA A 90 16.83 -4.02 6.16
N LEU A 91 16.44 -4.38 4.93
CA LEU A 91 17.29 -5.12 4.00
C LEU A 91 18.11 -4.24 3.06
N TYR A 92 17.91 -2.91 3.10
CA TYR A 92 18.56 -1.98 2.19
C TYR A 92 19.21 -0.80 2.94
N PRO A 93 20.33 -0.27 2.45
CA PRO A 93 20.86 1.03 2.88
C PRO A 93 19.83 2.15 2.65
N THR A 94 19.76 3.10 3.58
CA THR A 94 18.82 4.24 3.47
C THR A 94 18.94 4.97 2.14
N ARG A 95 20.17 5.23 1.67
CA ARG A 95 20.44 5.95 0.41
C ARG A 95 19.81 5.28 -0.82
N GLU A 96 19.71 3.96 -0.82
CA GLU A 96 19.13 3.20 -1.92
C GLU A 96 17.62 3.35 -1.96
N VAL A 97 16.98 3.25 -0.79
CA VAL A 97 15.55 3.51 -0.63
C VAL A 97 15.23 4.96 -0.97
N ASP A 98 16.08 5.90 -0.57
CA ASP A 98 15.91 7.33 -0.86
C ASP A 98 15.95 7.60 -2.37
N SER A 99 16.95 7.03 -3.05
CA SER A 99 17.08 7.14 -4.51
C SER A 99 15.84 6.62 -5.22
N MET A 100 15.33 5.44 -4.81
CA MET A 100 14.10 4.86 -5.34
C MET A 100 12.89 5.77 -5.14
N LEU A 101 12.65 6.23 -3.91
CA LEU A 101 11.52 7.09 -3.57
C LEU A 101 11.58 8.41 -4.35
N SER A 102 12.78 8.94 -4.58
CA SER A 102 12.97 10.18 -5.33
C SER A 102 12.55 10.08 -6.81
N LEU A 103 12.49 8.87 -7.38
CA LEU A 103 12.08 8.59 -8.75
C LEU A 103 10.58 8.31 -8.85
N CYS A 104 10.04 7.66 -7.83
CA CYS A 104 8.65 7.17 -7.79
C CYS A 104 7.70 8.22 -7.21
N THR A 105 7.72 9.45 -7.73
CA THR A 105 6.96 10.57 -7.15
C THR A 105 5.46 10.52 -7.40
N GLY A 106 5.00 9.62 -8.28
CA GLY A 106 3.57 9.39 -8.55
C GLY A 106 2.95 8.25 -7.75
N VAL A 107 3.68 7.71 -6.77
CA VAL A 107 3.20 6.62 -5.92
C VAL A 107 2.02 7.10 -5.06
N GLU A 108 0.99 6.26 -5.01
CA GLU A 108 -0.25 6.51 -4.26
C GLU A 108 -0.40 5.55 -3.07
N ASP A 109 0.31 4.43 -3.10
CA ASP A 109 0.23 3.34 -2.12
C ASP A 109 1.62 2.91 -1.69
N ILE A 110 1.91 3.06 -0.40
CA ILE A 110 3.22 2.75 0.17
C ILE A 110 3.09 1.80 1.34
N TRP A 111 3.93 0.77 1.33
CA TRP A 111 4.11 -0.16 2.43
C TRP A 111 5.56 -0.13 2.89
N LEU A 112 5.79 0.40 4.10
CA LEU A 112 7.12 0.48 4.69
C LEU A 112 7.20 -0.48 5.88
N PHE A 113 7.90 -1.59 5.67
CA PHE A 113 8.19 -2.54 6.73
C PHE A 113 9.49 -2.14 7.44
N ASN A 114 9.43 -1.99 8.76
CA ASN A 114 10.53 -1.55 9.62
C ASN A 114 11.10 -0.17 9.22
N ALA A 115 10.19 0.74 8.83
CA ALA A 115 10.51 2.07 8.32
C ALA A 115 11.41 2.85 9.27
N ARG A 116 12.49 3.45 8.74
CA ARG A 116 13.35 4.37 9.50
C ARG A 116 12.75 5.78 9.46
N LYS A 117 12.85 6.54 10.56
CA LYS A 117 12.40 7.95 10.62
C LYS A 117 13.01 8.83 9.52
N ALA A 118 14.18 8.48 9.01
CA ALA A 118 14.85 9.17 7.91
C ALA A 118 14.07 9.14 6.58
N LEU A 119 13.15 8.20 6.38
CA LEU A 119 12.37 8.09 5.14
C LEU A 119 11.16 9.03 5.09
N ILE A 120 10.78 9.60 6.24
CA ILE A 120 9.59 10.42 6.40
C ILE A 120 9.60 11.72 5.58
N PRO A 121 10.72 12.46 5.50
CA PRO A 121 10.80 13.63 4.63
C PRO A 121 10.50 13.32 3.15
N LEU A 122 10.82 12.11 2.69
CA LEU A 122 10.64 11.71 1.29
C LEU A 122 9.19 11.37 0.97
N VAL A 123 8.48 10.72 1.89
CA VAL A 123 7.06 10.40 1.69
C VAL A 123 6.14 11.62 1.85
N ARG A 124 6.62 12.71 2.46
CA ARG A 124 5.84 13.94 2.67
C ARG A 124 5.36 14.60 1.39
N SER A 125 6.10 14.47 0.29
CA SER A 125 5.75 15.10 -1.00
C SER A 125 4.87 14.21 -1.88
N LEU A 126 4.62 12.97 -1.48
CA LEU A 126 3.91 12.00 -2.30
C LEU A 126 2.39 12.16 -2.18
N PRO A 127 1.63 11.93 -3.27
CA PRO A 127 0.17 12.02 -3.27
C PRO A 127 -0.48 10.76 -2.68
N LEU A 128 -0.09 10.38 -1.46
CA LEU A 128 -0.50 9.10 -0.86
C LEU A 128 -2.00 9.05 -0.60
N LYS A 129 -2.60 7.93 -1.00
CA LYS A 129 -3.96 7.51 -0.67
C LYS A 129 -3.96 6.35 0.32
N ARG A 130 -2.91 5.52 0.29
CA ARG A 130 -2.77 4.33 1.13
C ARG A 130 -1.37 4.29 1.75
N LEU A 131 -1.32 4.02 3.05
CA LEU A 131 -0.07 3.93 3.80
C LEU A 131 -0.10 2.75 4.77
N TYR A 132 0.91 1.90 4.68
CA TYR A 132 1.25 0.89 5.68
C TYR A 132 2.58 1.28 6.32
N VAL A 133 2.61 1.46 7.64
CA VAL A 133 3.82 1.82 8.39
C VAL A 133 3.69 1.48 9.87
N GLY A 134 4.81 1.36 10.58
CA GLY A 134 4.83 1.30 12.04
C GLY A 134 4.55 2.67 12.66
N PHE A 135 3.79 2.71 13.76
CA PHE A 135 3.38 3.96 14.39
C PHE A 135 4.57 4.85 14.82
N GLU A 136 5.64 4.24 15.33
CA GLU A 136 6.86 4.94 15.78
C GLU A 136 7.57 5.78 14.71
N SER A 137 7.26 5.48 13.44
CA SER A 137 7.86 6.15 12.30
C SER A 137 6.97 7.25 11.74
N LEU A 138 5.76 7.46 12.26
CA LEU A 138 4.87 8.49 11.73
C LEU A 138 5.28 9.90 12.14
N PRO A 139 5.23 10.87 11.21
CA PRO A 139 5.32 12.29 11.54
C PRO A 139 4.03 12.82 12.16
N SER A 140 3.99 14.12 12.43
CA SER A 140 2.76 14.83 12.80
C SER A 140 1.61 14.55 11.81
N PRO A 141 0.38 14.28 12.27
CA PRO A 141 -0.77 14.04 11.40
C PRO A 141 -1.20 15.30 10.61
N THR A 142 -0.73 16.49 11.02
CA THR A 142 -1.04 17.77 10.36
C THR A 142 -0.30 17.96 9.03
N LEU A 143 0.54 17.02 8.62
CA LEU A 143 1.26 17.13 7.35
C LEU A 143 0.30 17.02 6.15
N PRO A 144 0.49 17.83 5.09
CA PRO A 144 -0.38 17.82 3.91
C PRO A 144 -0.55 16.45 3.24
N MET A 145 0.46 15.58 3.31
CA MET A 145 0.41 14.22 2.77
C MET A 145 -0.78 13.38 3.30
N PHE A 146 -1.24 13.70 4.51
CA PHE A 146 -2.30 12.95 5.17
C PHE A 146 -3.71 13.44 4.83
N SER A 147 -3.85 14.64 4.26
CA SER A 147 -5.15 15.20 3.86
C SER A 147 -5.88 14.37 2.80
N ARG A 148 -5.16 13.51 2.08
CA ARG A 148 -5.70 12.64 1.02
C ARG A 148 -5.67 11.16 1.39
N LEU A 149 -5.20 10.84 2.60
CA LEU A 149 -5.01 9.47 3.02
C LEU A 149 -6.38 8.85 3.34
N THR A 150 -6.76 7.84 2.56
CA THR A 150 -8.05 7.16 2.70
C THR A 150 -7.91 5.80 3.37
N HIS A 151 -6.74 5.16 3.25
CA HIS A 151 -6.45 3.88 3.87
C HIS A 151 -5.16 3.99 4.69
N LEU A 152 -5.23 3.58 5.95
CA LEU A 152 -4.09 3.53 6.84
C LEU A 152 -4.01 2.16 7.49
N HIS A 153 -2.84 1.54 7.39
CA HIS A 153 -2.51 0.35 8.14
C HIS A 153 -1.40 0.69 9.13
N LEU A 154 -1.71 0.56 10.42
CA LEU A 154 -0.77 0.78 11.51
C LEU A 154 -0.38 -0.54 12.12
N ARG A 155 0.93 -0.77 12.19
CA ARG A 155 1.46 -1.67 13.22
C ARG A 155 1.51 -0.86 14.52
N VAL A 156 0.61 -1.20 15.44
CA VAL A 156 0.49 -0.54 16.75
C VAL A 156 1.52 -1.15 17.70
N ASP A 157 1.84 -0.41 18.75
CA ASP A 157 2.64 -0.83 19.89
C ASP A 157 2.04 -0.22 21.18
N GLN A 158 2.83 -0.03 22.23
CA GLN A 158 2.41 0.46 23.54
C GLN A 158 1.84 1.91 23.57
N LYS A 159 1.72 2.62 22.43
CA LYS A 159 1.31 4.04 22.37
C LYS A 159 -0.12 4.31 21.89
N MET A 160 -1.10 3.57 22.43
CA MET A 160 -2.51 3.65 22.02
C MET A 160 -3.14 5.06 22.04
N ASN A 161 -2.84 5.87 23.06
CA ASN A 161 -3.41 7.21 23.19
C ASN A 161 -3.00 8.15 22.06
N LEU A 162 -1.76 8.02 21.57
CA LEU A 162 -1.25 8.84 20.47
C LEU A 162 -1.90 8.42 19.14
N ILE A 163 -2.28 7.14 19.00
CA ILE A 163 -2.96 6.64 17.80
C ILE A 163 -4.34 7.25 17.66
N CYS A 164 -5.11 7.35 18.75
CA CYS A 164 -6.42 8.03 18.71
C CYS A 164 -6.29 9.46 18.17
N ALA A 165 -5.41 10.26 18.79
CA ALA A 165 -5.19 11.64 18.39
C ALA A 165 -4.67 11.75 16.94
N PHE A 166 -3.82 10.82 16.53
CA PHE A 166 -3.32 10.75 15.16
C PHE A 166 -4.45 10.49 14.16
N VAL A 167 -5.27 9.45 14.40
CA VAL A 167 -6.38 9.06 13.53
C VAL A 167 -7.48 10.12 13.50
N GLU A 168 -7.77 10.76 14.63
CA GLU A 168 -8.72 11.88 14.75
C GLU A 168 -8.38 13.04 13.80
N ALA A 169 -7.10 13.27 13.54
CA ALA A 169 -6.64 14.31 12.63
C ALA A 169 -6.74 13.93 11.14
N LEU A 170 -7.06 12.66 10.80
CA LEU A 170 -7.15 12.16 9.42
C LEU A 170 -8.58 12.22 8.89
N THR A 171 -9.02 13.42 8.52
CA THR A 171 -10.42 13.67 8.13
C THR A 171 -10.87 12.90 6.87
N ALA A 172 -9.95 12.53 5.98
CA ALA A 172 -10.23 11.77 4.76
C ALA A 172 -10.17 10.24 4.95
N LEU A 173 -9.85 9.76 6.16
CA LEU A 173 -9.62 8.34 6.41
C LEU A 173 -10.94 7.55 6.38
N THR A 174 -11.03 6.58 5.47
CA THR A 174 -12.20 5.72 5.31
C THR A 174 -11.93 4.29 5.80
N HIS A 175 -10.68 3.85 5.73
CA HIS A 175 -10.26 2.49 6.08
C HIS A 175 -9.08 2.55 7.04
N LEU A 176 -9.24 1.97 8.23
CA LEU A 176 -8.17 1.82 9.20
C LEU A 176 -7.94 0.33 9.47
N SER A 177 -6.70 -0.09 9.45
CA SER A 177 -6.29 -1.42 9.90
C SER A 177 -5.23 -1.29 10.98
N LEU A 178 -5.45 -1.96 12.11
CA LEU A 178 -4.53 -1.99 13.23
C LEU A 178 -4.03 -3.43 13.39
N THR A 179 -2.72 -3.61 13.36
CA THR A 179 -2.10 -4.91 13.62
C THR A 179 -1.25 -4.81 14.87
N ASP A 180 -1.56 -5.60 15.89
CA ASP A 180 -0.76 -5.61 17.12
C ASP A 180 -0.91 -6.86 18.00
N SER A 181 0.04 -6.98 18.91
CA SER A 181 -0.03 -7.68 20.19
C SER A 181 -0.77 -6.81 21.21
N PHE A 182 -2.05 -6.54 20.98
CA PHE A 182 -2.89 -5.88 21.98
C PHE A 182 -2.75 -6.61 23.33
N SER A 183 -2.39 -5.87 24.38
CA SER A 183 -2.31 -6.41 25.73
C SER A 183 -3.68 -6.91 26.17
N SER A 184 -3.71 -7.96 27.00
CA SER A 184 -4.95 -8.48 27.59
C SER A 184 -5.54 -7.58 28.68
N ASP A 185 -5.06 -6.34 28.81
CA ASP A 185 -5.50 -5.37 29.81
C ASP A 185 -6.83 -4.68 29.46
N GLY A 186 -7.40 -4.97 28.27
CA GLY A 186 -8.67 -4.43 27.83
C GLY A 186 -8.63 -2.98 27.34
N THR A 187 -7.46 -2.35 27.24
CA THR A 187 -7.32 -0.94 26.81
C THR A 187 -7.64 -0.72 25.32
N ALA A 188 -7.57 -1.78 24.51
CA ALA A 188 -7.85 -1.71 23.07
C ALA A 188 -9.31 -1.32 22.76
N PHE A 189 -10.28 -1.81 23.53
CA PHE A 189 -11.69 -1.56 23.26
C PHE A 189 -12.08 -0.08 23.44
N PRO A 190 -11.75 0.61 24.55
CA PRO A 190 -11.98 2.04 24.68
C PRO A 190 -11.36 2.85 23.55
N MET A 191 -10.16 2.48 23.09
CA MET A 191 -9.48 3.13 21.98
C MET A 191 -10.26 2.96 20.67
N ILE A 192 -10.66 1.73 20.35
CA ILE A 192 -11.45 1.42 19.15
C ILE A 192 -12.77 2.19 19.15
N HIS A 193 -13.48 2.21 20.27
CA HIS A 193 -14.69 2.98 20.44
C HIS A 193 -14.47 4.47 20.21
N ARG A 194 -13.40 5.02 20.78
CA ARG A 194 -13.05 6.43 20.59
C ARG A 194 -12.76 6.75 19.12
N ILE A 195 -11.97 5.92 18.43
CA ILE A 195 -11.65 6.08 17.01
C ILE A 195 -12.92 6.02 16.15
N LEU A 196 -13.80 5.05 16.41
CA LEU A 196 -15.09 4.92 15.71
C LEU A 196 -16.03 6.09 15.99
N ALA A 197 -16.02 6.65 17.21
CA ALA A 197 -16.87 7.78 17.58
C ALA A 197 -16.36 9.10 17.00
N SER A 198 -15.04 9.28 16.89
CA SER A 198 -14.45 10.55 16.45
C SER A 198 -14.33 10.69 14.93
N SER A 199 -14.29 9.58 14.19
CA SER A 199 -14.20 9.62 12.74
C SER A 199 -15.57 9.59 12.07
N GLU A 200 -15.92 10.67 11.37
CA GLU A 200 -17.17 10.74 10.60
C GLU A 200 -17.10 9.96 9.29
N SER A 201 -15.93 9.94 8.64
CA SER A 201 -15.69 9.37 7.32
C SER A 201 -15.29 7.89 7.31
N MET A 202 -14.93 7.33 8.47
CA MET A 202 -14.50 5.94 8.57
C MET A 202 -15.64 4.96 8.29
N GLN A 203 -15.38 4.04 7.37
CA GLN A 203 -16.29 3.02 6.87
C GLN A 203 -15.88 1.63 7.38
N VAL A 204 -14.58 1.37 7.42
CA VAL A 204 -14.01 0.05 7.77
C VAL A 204 -12.91 0.21 8.79
N LEU A 205 -13.05 -0.50 9.90
CA LEU A 205 -11.98 -0.71 10.88
C LEU A 205 -11.66 -2.20 10.95
N ILE A 206 -10.41 -2.56 10.70
CA ILE A 206 -9.91 -3.94 10.83
C ILE A 206 -8.94 -3.97 12.00
N VAL A 207 -9.20 -4.83 12.98
CA VAL A 207 -8.30 -5.06 14.10
C VAL A 207 -7.78 -6.49 14.00
N LEU A 208 -6.47 -6.60 13.78
CA LEU A 208 -5.75 -7.87 13.66
C LEU A 208 -5.01 -8.14 14.97
N GLY A 209 -5.40 -9.23 15.64
CA GLY A 209 -4.82 -9.66 16.90
C GLY A 209 -4.22 -11.08 16.84
N HIS A 210 -3.32 -11.37 17.79
CA HIS A 210 -2.65 -12.67 17.94
C HIS A 210 -3.31 -13.62 18.94
N THR A 211 -4.40 -13.24 19.59
CA THR A 211 -5.12 -14.07 20.57
C THR A 211 -6.61 -14.19 20.19
N PRO A 212 -7.14 -15.41 19.92
CA PRO A 212 -8.53 -15.59 19.52
C PRO A 212 -9.54 -15.29 20.63
N SER A 213 -9.13 -15.47 21.90
CA SER A 213 -10.03 -15.52 23.05
C SER A 213 -10.60 -14.17 23.49
N MET A 214 -10.05 -13.04 23.03
CA MET A 214 -10.43 -11.72 23.54
C MET A 214 -11.60 -11.04 22.81
N TRP A 215 -11.94 -11.46 21.58
CA TRP A 215 -12.77 -10.64 20.69
C TRP A 215 -14.21 -11.12 20.52
N MET A 216 -14.54 -12.33 20.98
CA MET A 216 -15.86 -12.93 20.73
C MET A 216 -16.98 -12.29 21.55
N ASP A 217 -16.69 -11.73 22.72
CA ASP A 217 -17.72 -11.20 23.64
C ASP A 217 -17.93 -9.68 23.56
N ALA A 218 -17.08 -8.98 22.81
CA ALA A 218 -16.97 -7.52 22.89
C ALA A 218 -17.24 -6.80 21.56
N VAL A 219 -17.90 -7.46 20.60
CA VAL A 219 -18.34 -6.80 19.37
C VAL A 219 -19.52 -5.88 19.72
N PRO A 220 -19.35 -4.55 19.69
CA PRO A 220 -20.47 -3.67 19.94
C PRO A 220 -21.54 -3.85 18.86
N PRO A 221 -22.84 -3.69 19.19
CA PRO A 221 -23.90 -3.76 18.19
C PRO A 221 -23.59 -2.74 17.08
N ALA A 222 -23.47 -3.23 15.85
CA ALA A 222 -22.99 -2.44 14.72
C ALA A 222 -23.90 -1.24 14.46
N ALA A 223 -23.30 -0.05 14.29
CA ALA A 223 -23.99 1.03 13.61
C ALA A 223 -24.23 0.59 12.14
N PRO A 224 -25.40 0.88 11.54
CA PRO A 224 -25.84 0.28 10.28
C PRO A 224 -24.96 0.56 9.05
N THR A 225 -23.95 1.43 9.16
CA THR A 225 -23.07 1.87 8.06
C THR A 225 -21.58 1.73 8.31
N ARG A 226 -21.15 1.19 9.47
CA ARG A 226 -19.73 1.06 9.84
C ARG A 226 -19.39 -0.36 10.25
N TYR A 227 -18.35 -0.92 9.63
CA TYR A 227 -17.91 -2.28 9.90
C TYR A 227 -16.65 -2.27 10.74
N ALA A 228 -16.73 -2.89 11.92
CA ALA A 228 -15.56 -3.29 12.70
C ALA A 228 -15.36 -4.79 12.50
N ILE A 229 -14.24 -5.17 11.88
CA ILE A 229 -13.88 -6.55 11.62
C ILE A 229 -12.72 -6.92 12.55
N TYR A 230 -13.00 -7.85 13.44
CA TYR A 230 -11.98 -8.48 14.26
C TYR A 230 -11.54 -9.76 13.56
N ALA A 231 -10.29 -9.79 13.12
CA ALA A 231 -9.74 -10.95 12.45
C ALA A 231 -8.51 -11.45 13.19
N TYR A 232 -8.46 -12.78 13.33
CA TYR A 232 -7.31 -13.45 13.88
C TYR A 232 -6.27 -13.65 12.79
N ALA A 233 -5.09 -13.05 12.95
CA ALA A 233 -3.97 -13.32 12.06
C ALA A 233 -3.33 -14.65 12.48
N LEU A 234 -3.68 -15.73 11.78
CA LEU A 234 -2.86 -16.94 11.79
C LEU A 234 -1.46 -16.49 11.36
N SER A 235 -0.48 -16.67 12.24
CA SER A 235 0.92 -16.27 12.07
C SER A 235 1.33 -16.33 10.60
N TRP A 236 1.52 -15.16 9.99
CA TRP A 236 1.83 -15.06 8.58
C TRP A 236 3.18 -15.74 8.33
N ILE A 237 3.16 -16.87 7.62
CA ILE A 237 4.33 -17.42 6.95
C ILE A 237 4.58 -16.49 5.76
N TRP A 238 5.61 -15.64 5.86
CA TRP A 238 6.20 -14.92 4.72
C TRP A 238 7.52 -15.56 4.35
#